data_AF-A0A838Q9Y3-F1
#
_entry.id   AF-A0A838Q9Y3-F1
#
_cell.length_a   1.000
_cell.length_b   1.000
_cell.length_c   1.000
_cell.angle_alpha   90.00
_cell.angle_beta   90.00
_cell.angle_gamma   90.00
#
_symmetry.space_group_name_H-M   'P 1'
#
loop_
_entity.id
_entity.type
_entity.pdbx_description
1 polymer ?
#
loop_
_entity_poly.entity_id
_entity_poly.type
_entity_poly.pdbx_seq_one_letter_code
_entity_poly.pdbx_strand_id
1 'polypeptide(L)'
;IDRNVAGNWQLGFAPETWDSLLNWALDRGYRRADILQSGLVKSRDETRPESEVYDRFRGRIMFPICNDVGEVIAFSGRILTNGAETAKYLNSPETPLFRKGHVLFGLHKSKRSLIEANSAIVCEGQLDLITLFEAGICNVVAPQGTAFTETQARILKRFVAQVVLCFDADAAGQKAAERSISSLLQNDLFVRIAEMPAGEDPDSIVRQKGREEFERRIADAREFFEHWIERETTATDLRSISAKMQLARKLAETAARVHNPIMRSEVASKISARIGITPADFDALLAQQGTNRTFGDEGAPAARPAPAPRHDLAMLCLLALRDTEVREFLLNQEWQEVLSQTPDSEILVRILEATLRPEDPASVNCFMASLSPAEEALVSAWLLQRMPPNAHAVATDWWIGLQQTALRRQLQIAEGRIKIPQLSPGEMTALQKQVVDLKKQLDELSAFSPASVLGTKPVRPDGQ
;
A
#
# COMPACT_ATOMS: atom_id res chain seq x y z
N ILE A 1 27.68 -12.67 5.52
CA ILE A 1 26.82 -12.49 6.71
C ILE A 1 27.39 -13.37 7.81
N ASP A 2 27.95 -12.78 8.85
CA ASP A 2 28.40 -13.53 10.03
C ASP A 2 27.25 -13.74 11.05
N ARG A 3 27.55 -14.40 12.17
CA ARG A 3 26.56 -14.70 13.21
C ARG A 3 25.98 -13.43 13.87
N ASN A 4 26.78 -12.38 14.04
CA ASN A 4 26.33 -11.15 14.68
C ASN A 4 25.35 -10.41 13.76
N VAL A 5 25.69 -10.29 12.48
CA VAL A 5 24.80 -9.73 11.46
C VAL A 5 23.49 -10.53 11.40
N ALA A 6 23.57 -11.87 11.36
CA ALA A 6 22.38 -12.70 11.35
C ALA A 6 21.48 -12.48 12.59
N GLY A 7 22.08 -12.32 13.78
CA GLY A 7 21.36 -11.99 15.01
C GLY A 7 20.72 -10.60 14.97
N ASN A 8 21.47 -9.58 14.55
CA ASN A 8 21.01 -8.18 14.47
C ASN A 8 19.81 -8.00 13.53
N TRP A 9 19.76 -8.79 12.46
CA TRP A 9 18.70 -8.79 11.45
C TRP A 9 17.67 -9.89 11.64
N GLN A 10 17.79 -10.69 12.71
CA GLN A 10 16.90 -11.81 13.02
C GLN A 10 16.72 -12.77 11.84
N LEU A 11 17.81 -13.00 11.09
CA LEU A 11 17.78 -13.89 9.93
C LEU A 11 17.48 -15.32 10.38
N GLY A 12 16.57 -15.97 9.66
CA GLY A 12 16.13 -17.33 9.92
C GLY A 12 16.39 -18.27 8.77
N PHE A 13 15.95 -19.52 8.93
CA PHE A 13 15.94 -20.52 7.86
C PHE A 13 14.60 -21.24 7.86
N ALA A 14 13.95 -21.31 6.71
CA ALA A 14 12.79 -22.14 6.48
C ALA A 14 13.26 -23.51 5.96
N PRO A 15 13.04 -24.61 6.72
CA PRO A 15 13.44 -25.95 6.31
C PRO A 15 12.85 -26.35 4.96
N GLU A 16 13.50 -27.29 4.28
CA GLU A 16 13.02 -27.84 3.00
C GLU A 16 11.94 -28.92 3.25
N THR A 17 10.82 -28.49 3.82
CA THR A 17 9.70 -29.34 4.21
C THR A 17 8.38 -28.69 3.80
N TRP A 18 7.32 -29.47 3.64
CA TRP A 18 6.03 -28.96 3.17
C TRP A 18 5.15 -28.36 4.27
N ASP A 19 5.40 -28.66 5.54
CA ASP A 19 4.42 -28.42 6.62
C ASP A 19 5.06 -28.18 8.00
N SER A 20 6.37 -27.91 8.08
CA SER A 20 7.05 -27.69 9.38
C SER A 20 6.47 -26.51 10.16
N LEU A 21 6.28 -25.36 9.49
CA LEU A 21 5.69 -24.18 10.10
C LEU A 21 4.21 -24.42 10.43
N LEU A 22 3.48 -25.03 9.49
CA LEU A 22 2.07 -25.35 9.70
C LEU A 22 1.87 -26.22 10.94
N ASN A 23 2.60 -27.33 11.05
CA ASN A 23 2.50 -28.26 12.19
C ASN A 23 2.92 -27.57 13.49
N TRP A 24 4.04 -26.85 13.49
CA TRP A 24 4.48 -26.08 14.66
C TRP A 24 3.41 -25.06 15.12
N ALA A 25 2.78 -24.36 14.20
CA ALA A 25 1.78 -23.34 14.54
C ALA A 25 0.48 -23.99 15.07
N LEU A 26 0.03 -25.08 14.47
CA LEU A 26 -1.13 -25.82 14.95
C LEU A 26 -0.89 -26.41 16.36
N ASP A 27 0.29 -26.98 16.60
CA ASP A 27 0.69 -27.51 17.91
C ASP A 27 0.74 -26.42 19.01
N ARG A 28 0.93 -25.16 18.60
CA ARG A 28 0.89 -23.98 19.49
C ARG A 28 -0.51 -23.38 19.66
N GLY A 29 -1.54 -23.98 19.05
CA GLY A 29 -2.93 -23.56 19.18
C GLY A 29 -3.33 -22.40 18.25
N TYR A 30 -2.51 -22.05 17.25
CA TYR A 30 -2.92 -21.06 16.25
C TYR A 30 -4.01 -21.61 15.35
N ARG A 31 -5.01 -20.80 15.02
CA ARG A 31 -6.10 -21.21 14.14
C ARG A 31 -5.62 -21.29 12.70
N ARG A 32 -6.02 -22.31 11.95
CA ARG A 32 -5.65 -22.50 10.54
C ARG A 32 -5.97 -21.27 9.68
N ALA A 33 -7.12 -20.63 9.91
CA ALA A 33 -7.52 -19.40 9.22
C ALA A 33 -6.52 -18.25 9.44
N ASP A 34 -6.01 -18.06 10.66
CA ASP A 34 -5.02 -17.01 10.96
C ASP A 34 -3.68 -17.30 10.27
N ILE A 35 -3.26 -18.57 10.27
CA ILE A 35 -2.02 -18.99 9.60
C ILE A 35 -2.13 -18.75 8.09
N LEU A 36 -3.26 -19.09 7.46
CA LEU A 36 -3.51 -18.79 6.05
C LEU A 36 -3.50 -17.28 5.76
N GLN A 37 -4.18 -16.48 6.59
CA GLN A 37 -4.26 -15.03 6.43
C GLN A 37 -2.90 -14.33 6.62
N SER A 38 -2.01 -14.92 7.43
CA SER A 38 -0.63 -14.44 7.60
C SER A 38 0.22 -14.55 6.31
N GLY A 39 -0.23 -15.33 5.33
CA GLY A 39 0.50 -15.57 4.08
C GLY A 39 1.75 -16.42 4.24
N LEU A 40 1.99 -17.02 5.42
CA LEU A 40 3.13 -17.92 5.67
C LEU A 40 2.90 -19.33 5.16
N VAL A 41 1.64 -19.70 4.94
CA VAL A 41 1.22 -20.94 4.29
C VAL A 41 0.35 -20.62 3.06
N LYS A 42 0.17 -21.61 2.18
CA LYS A 42 -0.62 -21.49 0.95
C LYS A 42 -1.55 -22.69 0.84
N SER A 43 -2.78 -22.45 0.37
CA SER A 43 -3.68 -23.53 -0.02
C SER A 43 -3.33 -24.08 -1.41
N ARG A 44 -3.47 -25.39 -1.58
CA ARG A 44 -3.39 -26.07 -2.87
C ARG A 44 -4.68 -25.94 -3.69
N ASP A 45 -5.81 -25.76 -3.00
CA ASP A 45 -7.13 -25.59 -3.61
C ASP A 45 -7.72 -24.24 -3.20
N GLU A 46 -7.97 -23.36 -4.18
CA GLU A 46 -8.59 -22.06 -3.95
C GLU A 46 -10.09 -22.16 -3.62
N THR A 47 -10.75 -23.26 -4.00
CA THR A 47 -12.16 -23.52 -3.71
C THR A 47 -12.37 -24.13 -2.31
N ARG A 48 -11.34 -24.74 -1.75
CA ARG A 48 -11.30 -25.27 -0.37
C ARG A 48 -9.99 -24.87 0.32
N PRO A 49 -9.85 -23.58 0.69
CA PRO A 49 -8.58 -23.03 1.17
C PRO A 49 -8.01 -23.70 2.44
N GLU A 50 -8.83 -24.44 3.18
CA GLU A 50 -8.42 -25.07 4.45
C GLU A 50 -8.07 -26.56 4.35
N SER A 51 -8.35 -27.25 3.24
CA SER A 51 -8.21 -28.71 3.17
C SER A 51 -6.80 -29.20 2.84
N GLU A 52 -6.02 -28.43 2.07
CA GLU A 52 -4.67 -28.80 1.64
C GLU A 52 -3.72 -27.60 1.73
N VAL A 53 -3.23 -27.35 2.95
CA VAL A 53 -2.37 -26.20 3.28
C VAL A 53 -0.92 -26.65 3.39
N TYR A 54 0.02 -25.87 2.85
CA TYR A 54 1.45 -26.13 2.94
C TYR A 54 2.25 -24.85 3.17
N ASP A 55 3.45 -24.97 3.75
CA ASP A 55 4.37 -23.88 4.03
C ASP A 55 4.74 -23.15 2.75
N ARG A 56 4.60 -21.82 2.73
CA ARG A 56 4.95 -21.00 1.55
C ARG A 56 6.46 -20.98 1.30
N PHE A 57 7.23 -20.86 2.39
CA PHE A 57 8.68 -20.73 2.36
C PHE A 57 9.31 -22.08 2.69
N ARG A 58 10.18 -22.57 1.80
CA ARG A 58 10.82 -23.89 1.92
C ARG A 58 12.24 -23.83 1.38
N GLY A 59 13.20 -24.33 2.13
CA GLY A 59 14.63 -24.33 1.75
C GLY A 59 15.20 -22.93 1.54
N ARG A 60 14.81 -21.95 2.37
CA ARG A 60 15.12 -20.52 2.17
C ARG A 60 15.75 -19.88 3.40
N ILE A 61 16.75 -19.01 3.18
CA ILE A 61 17.14 -18.01 4.18
C ILE A 61 15.99 -17.03 4.31
N MET A 62 15.56 -16.76 5.54
CA MET A 62 14.43 -15.90 5.86
C MET A 62 14.90 -14.54 6.38
N PHE A 63 14.37 -13.48 5.77
CA PHE A 63 14.57 -12.09 6.12
C PHE A 63 13.25 -11.55 6.69
N PRO A 64 13.15 -11.30 8.00
CA PRO A 64 11.96 -10.67 8.58
C PRO A 64 11.77 -9.26 8.03
N ILE A 65 10.55 -8.94 7.61
CA ILE A 65 10.15 -7.59 7.18
C ILE A 65 9.37 -6.97 8.33
N CYS A 66 9.88 -5.87 8.86
CA CYS A 66 9.27 -5.18 9.98
C CYS A 66 8.47 -3.95 9.55
N ASN A 67 7.46 -3.59 10.33
CA ASN A 67 6.82 -2.27 10.27
C ASN A 67 7.78 -1.18 10.78
N ASP A 68 7.32 0.06 10.86
CA ASP A 68 8.16 1.19 11.22
C ASP A 68 8.54 1.23 12.71
N VAL A 69 7.86 0.50 13.59
CA VAL A 69 8.20 0.35 15.02
C VAL A 69 9.02 -0.91 15.31
N GLY A 70 9.26 -1.77 14.32
CA GLY A 70 10.14 -2.93 14.42
C GLY A 70 9.42 -4.28 14.63
N GLU A 71 8.10 -4.32 14.56
CA GLU A 71 7.33 -5.58 14.63
C GLU A 71 7.37 -6.32 13.29
N VAL A 72 7.59 -7.63 13.33
CA VAL A 72 7.62 -8.47 12.12
C VAL A 72 6.21 -8.62 11.54
N ILE A 73 6.03 -8.18 10.31
CA ILE A 73 4.74 -8.18 9.60
C ILE A 73 4.72 -9.06 8.35
N ALA A 74 5.89 -9.45 7.86
CA ALA A 74 6.06 -10.31 6.68
C ALA A 74 7.47 -10.90 6.63
N PHE A 75 7.75 -11.70 5.60
CA PHE A 75 9.07 -12.25 5.34
C PHE A 75 9.44 -12.16 3.85
N SER A 76 10.74 -12.06 3.59
CA SER A 76 11.34 -12.41 2.31
C SER A 76 12.17 -13.68 2.48
N GLY A 77 12.16 -14.56 1.49
CA GLY A 77 12.88 -15.83 1.50
C GLY A 77 13.78 -15.96 0.28
N ARG A 78 15.08 -16.17 0.49
CA ARG A 78 16.06 -16.42 -0.58
C ARG A 78 16.43 -17.90 -0.64
N ILE A 79 16.36 -18.52 -1.83
CA ILE A 79 16.83 -19.91 -2.02
C ILE A 79 18.35 -20.02 -1.83
N LEU A 80 18.79 -21.15 -1.29
CA LEU A 80 20.22 -21.49 -1.19
C LEU A 80 20.75 -22.20 -2.44
N THR A 81 19.88 -22.94 -3.12
CA THR A 81 20.22 -23.76 -4.29
C THR A 81 19.81 -23.06 -5.58
N ASN A 82 20.65 -23.14 -6.61
CA ASN A 82 20.35 -22.60 -7.94
C ASN A 82 19.52 -23.63 -8.72
N GLY A 83 18.20 -23.49 -8.70
CA GLY A 83 17.28 -24.21 -9.60
C GLY A 83 16.70 -23.24 -10.63
N ALA A 84 16.79 -23.57 -11.91
CA ALA A 84 16.39 -22.68 -13.02
C ALA A 84 14.90 -22.28 -13.01
N GLU A 85 14.04 -23.04 -12.30
CA GLU A 85 12.58 -22.84 -12.32
C GLU A 85 12.03 -22.10 -11.09
N THR A 86 12.85 -21.76 -10.09
CA THR A 86 12.35 -21.17 -8.83
C THR A 86 12.88 -19.75 -8.62
N ALA A 87 11.98 -18.81 -8.29
CA ALA A 87 12.35 -17.43 -8.01
C ALA A 87 13.38 -17.33 -6.87
N LYS A 88 14.50 -16.63 -7.16
CA LYS A 88 15.64 -16.41 -6.24
C LYS A 88 15.17 -15.82 -4.91
N TYR A 89 14.30 -14.83 -4.98
CA TYR A 89 13.61 -14.23 -3.83
C TYR A 89 12.11 -14.47 -3.92
N LEU A 90 11.50 -14.73 -2.77
CA LEU A 90 10.06 -14.86 -2.60
C LEU A 90 9.64 -13.97 -1.43
N ASN A 91 8.73 -13.02 -1.65
CA ASN A 91 8.14 -12.24 -0.56
C ASN A 91 6.82 -12.86 -0.12
N SER A 92 6.43 -12.60 1.13
CA SER A 92 5.05 -12.80 1.60
C SER A 92 4.07 -12.15 0.61
N PRO A 93 2.86 -12.72 0.43
CA PRO A 93 1.79 -12.05 -0.31
C PRO A 93 1.34 -10.80 0.45
N GLU A 94 0.44 -10.02 -0.15
CA GLU A 94 -0.26 -8.97 0.59
C GLU A 94 -1.08 -9.62 1.73
N THR A 95 -1.05 -9.02 2.92
CA THR A 95 -1.78 -9.48 4.11
C THR A 95 -2.41 -8.27 4.81
N PRO A 96 -3.29 -8.46 5.81
CA PRO A 96 -3.78 -7.35 6.62
C PRO A 96 -2.65 -6.54 7.30
N LEU A 97 -1.50 -7.16 7.56
CA LEU A 97 -0.34 -6.53 8.21
C LEU A 97 0.69 -6.00 7.23
N PHE A 98 0.72 -6.51 5.99
CA PHE A 98 1.79 -6.24 5.04
C PHE A 98 1.24 -5.86 3.67
N ARG A 99 1.56 -4.63 3.26
CA ARG A 99 1.41 -4.17 1.89
C ARG A 99 2.77 -3.79 1.31
N LYS A 100 3.22 -4.45 0.24
CA LYS A 100 4.58 -4.28 -0.29
C LYS A 100 4.89 -2.82 -0.63
N GLY A 101 3.93 -2.15 -1.27
CA GLY A 101 4.04 -0.76 -1.67
C GLY A 101 4.00 0.24 -0.51
N HIS A 102 3.83 -0.20 0.75
CA HIS A 102 3.74 0.67 1.93
C HIS A 102 4.90 0.46 2.91
N VAL A 103 5.81 -0.48 2.62
CA VAL A 103 6.87 -0.88 3.55
C VAL A 103 8.21 -0.77 2.85
N LEU A 104 9.19 -0.21 3.57
CA LEU A 104 10.59 -0.17 3.18
C LEU A 104 11.39 -1.07 4.13
N PHE A 105 12.15 -2.01 3.56
CA PHE A 105 13.06 -2.84 4.34
C PHE A 105 14.05 -1.95 5.09
N GLY A 106 14.39 -2.34 6.33
CA GLY A 106 15.36 -1.62 7.15
C GLY A 106 14.87 -0.29 7.75
N LEU A 107 13.69 0.23 7.36
CA LEU A 107 13.23 1.57 7.79
C LEU A 107 13.28 1.74 9.31
N HIS A 108 12.75 0.80 10.09
CA HIS A 108 12.77 0.83 11.55
C HIS A 108 14.17 0.99 12.17
N LYS A 109 15.21 0.47 11.53
CA LYS A 109 16.62 0.62 11.95
C LYS A 109 17.23 1.92 11.45
N SER A 110 16.85 2.36 10.26
CA SER A 110 17.48 3.51 9.58
C SER A 110 16.89 4.88 9.97
N LYS A 111 15.70 4.95 10.60
CA LYS A 111 14.98 6.21 10.90
C LYS A 111 15.88 7.32 11.45
N ARG A 112 16.71 7.01 12.45
CA ARG A 112 17.57 8.00 13.09
C ARG A 112 18.62 8.54 12.12
N SER A 113 19.35 7.65 11.45
CA SER A 113 20.40 8.03 10.49
C SER A 113 19.84 8.74 9.26
N LEU A 114 18.61 8.40 8.84
CA LEU A 114 17.88 9.13 7.78
C LEU A 114 17.69 10.60 8.18
N ILE A 115 17.18 10.86 9.38
CA ILE A 115 16.94 12.23 9.89
C ILE A 115 18.27 12.98 10.05
N GLU A 116 19.27 12.36 10.68
CA GLU A 116 20.58 12.97 10.92
C GLU A 116 21.30 13.36 9.62
N ALA A 117 21.22 12.51 8.59
CA ALA A 117 21.78 12.80 7.27
C ALA A 117 20.87 13.70 6.41
N ASN A 118 19.61 13.91 6.81
CA ASN A 118 18.53 14.47 5.98
C ASN A 118 18.48 13.85 4.56
N SER A 119 18.87 12.58 4.45
CA SER A 119 19.01 11.90 3.17
C SER A 119 18.83 10.39 3.31
N ALA A 120 18.08 9.80 2.37
CA ALA A 120 17.91 8.36 2.26
C ALA A 120 18.68 7.80 1.06
N ILE A 121 19.43 6.72 1.25
CA ILE A 121 19.97 5.89 0.18
C ILE A 121 18.95 4.77 -0.10
N VAL A 122 18.43 4.71 -1.32
CA VAL A 122 17.49 3.66 -1.74
C VAL A 122 18.23 2.66 -2.60
N CYS A 123 18.41 1.44 -2.09
CA CYS A 123 19.01 0.32 -2.80
C CYS A 123 17.94 -0.68 -3.28
N GLU A 124 18.30 -1.66 -4.09
CA GLU A 124 17.33 -2.58 -4.69
C GLU A 124 16.81 -3.64 -3.72
N GLY A 125 17.71 -4.28 -2.98
CA GLY A 125 17.42 -5.49 -2.22
C GLY A 125 17.71 -5.40 -0.72
N GLN A 126 17.21 -6.39 0.02
CA GLN A 126 17.48 -6.50 1.46
C GLN A 126 18.96 -6.74 1.75
N LEU A 127 19.69 -7.42 0.86
CA LEU A 127 21.11 -7.73 1.09
C LEU A 127 22.01 -6.53 0.90
N ASP A 128 21.77 -5.73 -0.14
CA ASP A 128 22.49 -4.46 -0.33
C ASP A 128 22.31 -3.59 0.89
N LEU A 129 21.07 -3.49 1.39
CA LEU A 129 20.75 -2.76 2.60
C LEU A 129 21.52 -3.29 3.81
N ILE A 130 21.47 -4.61 4.06
CA ILE A 130 22.15 -5.21 5.21
C ILE A 130 23.64 -4.95 5.13
N THR A 131 24.26 -5.16 3.96
CA THR A 131 25.70 -4.92 3.79
C THR A 131 26.06 -3.46 4.04
N LEU A 132 25.31 -2.52 3.47
CA LEU A 132 25.55 -1.10 3.67
C LEU A 132 25.40 -0.72 5.15
N PHE A 133 24.33 -1.19 5.79
CA PHE A 133 24.06 -0.89 7.19
C PHE A 133 25.15 -1.44 8.11
N GLU A 134 25.59 -2.68 7.91
CA GLU A 134 26.65 -3.28 8.72
C GLU A 134 28.04 -2.67 8.43
N ALA A 135 28.23 -2.06 7.27
CA ALA A 135 29.40 -1.23 6.98
C ALA A 135 29.33 0.17 7.65
N GLY A 136 28.25 0.48 8.37
CA GLY A 136 28.04 1.75 9.06
C GLY A 136 27.37 2.84 8.21
N ILE A 137 26.88 2.50 7.01
CA ILE A 137 26.08 3.38 6.16
C ILE A 137 24.61 3.13 6.49
N CYS A 138 24.14 3.78 7.56
CA CYS A 138 22.87 3.44 8.19
C CYS A 138 21.64 4.21 7.65
N ASN A 139 21.82 5.23 6.81
CA ASN A 139 20.73 6.00 6.21
C ASN A 139 20.19 5.33 4.93
N VAL A 140 20.01 4.00 4.96
CA VAL A 140 19.67 3.16 3.80
C VAL A 140 18.30 2.49 3.97
N VAL A 141 17.56 2.36 2.86
CA VAL A 141 16.25 1.67 2.76
C VAL A 141 16.16 0.88 1.44
N ALA A 142 15.30 -0.14 1.38
CA ALA A 142 15.06 -0.91 0.16
C ALA A 142 13.56 -1.22 -0.05
N PRO A 143 13.03 -1.15 -1.28
CA PRO A 143 11.67 -1.59 -1.59
C PRO A 143 11.54 -3.12 -1.58
N GLN A 144 10.30 -3.63 -1.49
CA GLN A 144 10.03 -5.09 -1.34
C GLN A 144 9.87 -5.81 -2.68
N GLY A 145 10.88 -5.73 -3.56
CA GLY A 145 10.88 -6.42 -4.86
C GLY A 145 9.81 -5.91 -5.85
N THR A 146 9.34 -4.68 -5.65
CA THR A 146 8.42 -3.96 -6.54
C THR A 146 9.04 -2.62 -6.92
N ALA A 147 8.51 -1.97 -7.94
CA ALA A 147 8.85 -0.58 -8.22
C ALA A 147 8.58 0.30 -6.98
N PHE A 148 9.45 1.27 -6.74
CA PHE A 148 9.31 2.22 -5.63
C PHE A 148 8.05 3.07 -5.80
N THR A 149 7.21 3.10 -4.77
CA THR A 149 5.85 3.66 -4.86
C THR A 149 5.75 5.09 -4.34
N GLU A 150 4.69 5.80 -4.72
CA GLU A 150 4.35 7.12 -4.16
C GLU A 150 4.15 7.05 -2.64
N THR A 151 3.56 5.96 -2.12
CA THR A 151 3.39 5.78 -0.67
C THR A 151 4.74 5.65 0.05
N GLN A 152 5.68 4.90 -0.52
CA GLN A 152 7.05 4.81 0.02
C GLN A 152 7.77 6.16 -0.04
N ALA A 153 7.60 6.91 -1.13
CA ALA A 153 8.13 8.28 -1.25
C ALA A 153 7.58 9.19 -0.14
N ARG A 154 6.26 9.15 0.09
CA ARG A 154 5.58 9.92 1.14
C ARG A 154 6.06 9.54 2.54
N ILE A 155 6.32 8.26 2.78
CA ILE A 155 6.92 7.79 4.04
C ILE A 155 8.32 8.40 4.21
N LEU A 156 9.18 8.34 3.21
CA LEU A 156 10.53 8.94 3.28
C LEU A 156 10.50 10.45 3.48
N LYS A 157 9.56 11.15 2.82
CA LYS A 157 9.40 12.62 2.94
C LYS A 157 9.17 13.09 4.37
N ARG A 158 8.67 12.22 5.27
CA ARG A 158 8.52 12.51 6.70
C ARG A 158 9.86 12.60 7.45
N PHE A 159 10.93 12.03 6.89
CA PHE A 159 12.23 11.91 7.53
C PHE A 159 13.34 12.68 6.81
N VAL A 160 13.23 12.81 5.48
CA VAL A 160 14.31 13.36 4.63
C VAL A 160 13.78 14.30 3.57
N ALA A 161 14.63 15.26 3.17
CA ALA A 161 14.40 16.08 1.98
C ALA A 161 15.05 15.49 0.72
N GLN A 162 16.10 14.68 0.86
CA GLN A 162 16.89 14.15 -0.25
C GLN A 162 16.84 12.61 -0.32
N VAL A 163 16.77 12.07 -1.53
CA VAL A 163 16.91 10.65 -1.83
C VAL A 163 18.03 10.43 -2.83
N VAL A 164 18.94 9.51 -2.54
CA VAL A 164 19.95 9.01 -3.45
C VAL A 164 19.51 7.63 -3.93
N LEU A 165 19.17 7.50 -5.20
CA LEU A 165 18.90 6.21 -5.84
C LEU A 165 20.23 5.52 -6.15
N CYS A 166 20.40 4.30 -5.63
CA CYS A 166 21.61 3.51 -5.74
C CYS A 166 21.24 2.08 -6.18
N PHE A 167 21.05 1.92 -7.48
CA PHE A 167 20.59 0.67 -8.11
C PHE A 167 21.69 0.03 -8.95
N ASP A 168 21.49 -1.23 -9.33
CA ASP A 168 22.45 -2.03 -10.06
C ASP A 168 22.71 -1.40 -11.44
N ALA A 169 23.92 -1.59 -11.96
CA ALA A 169 24.35 -1.03 -13.24
C ALA A 169 23.70 -1.69 -14.48
N ASP A 170 22.72 -2.57 -14.27
CA ASP A 170 22.04 -3.32 -15.34
C ASP A 170 20.78 -2.61 -15.87
N ALA A 171 20.19 -3.18 -16.92
CA ALA A 171 18.99 -2.60 -17.54
C ALA A 171 17.76 -2.63 -16.60
N ALA A 172 17.71 -3.56 -15.65
CA ALA A 172 16.62 -3.66 -14.68
C ALA A 172 16.74 -2.56 -13.61
N GLY A 173 17.94 -2.32 -13.09
CA GLY A 173 18.25 -1.26 -12.14
C GLY A 173 18.02 0.14 -12.71
N GLN A 174 18.43 0.39 -13.95
CA GLN A 174 18.12 1.66 -14.64
C GLN A 174 16.61 1.88 -14.77
N LYS A 175 15.87 0.85 -15.18
CA LYS A 175 14.40 0.93 -15.30
C LYS A 175 13.73 1.12 -13.93
N ALA A 176 14.28 0.53 -12.88
CA ALA A 176 13.83 0.73 -11.51
C ALA A 176 14.06 2.18 -11.05
N ALA A 177 15.21 2.77 -11.39
CA ALA A 177 15.53 4.17 -11.09
C ALA A 177 14.51 5.10 -11.76
N GLU A 178 14.30 4.93 -13.06
CA GLU A 178 13.35 5.74 -13.85
C GLU A 178 11.92 5.68 -13.28
N ARG A 179 11.46 4.48 -12.89
CA ARG A 179 10.15 4.31 -12.25
C ARG A 179 10.06 4.99 -10.89
N SER A 180 11.15 4.98 -10.12
CA SER A 180 11.21 5.55 -8.78
C SER A 180 11.17 7.08 -8.79
N ILE A 181 11.78 7.69 -9.80
CA ILE A 181 11.89 9.15 -9.94
C ILE A 181 10.52 9.82 -9.94
N SER A 182 9.55 9.28 -10.67
CA SER A 182 8.20 9.85 -10.68
C SER A 182 7.61 9.94 -9.27
N SER A 183 7.65 8.83 -8.52
CA SER A 183 7.11 8.74 -7.17
C SER A 183 7.79 9.75 -6.22
N LEU A 184 9.11 9.93 -6.38
CA LEU A 184 9.90 10.86 -5.58
C LEU A 184 9.60 12.33 -5.90
N LEU A 185 9.58 12.69 -7.19
CA LEU A 185 9.32 14.06 -7.64
C LEU A 185 7.90 14.51 -7.27
N GLN A 186 6.91 13.62 -7.34
CA GLN A 186 5.54 13.89 -6.90
C GLN A 186 5.44 14.21 -5.40
N ASN A 187 6.42 13.81 -4.60
CA ASN A 187 6.49 14.11 -3.16
C ASN A 187 7.53 15.19 -2.84
N ASP A 188 7.96 15.96 -3.85
CA ASP A 188 8.90 17.07 -3.75
C ASP A 188 10.20 16.67 -3.01
N LEU A 189 10.69 15.46 -3.27
CA LEU A 189 12.00 14.99 -2.80
C LEU A 189 13.08 15.40 -3.79
N PHE A 190 14.22 15.88 -3.28
CA PHE A 190 15.41 16.07 -4.10
C PHE A 190 16.00 14.71 -4.44
N VAL A 191 16.17 14.42 -5.73
CA VAL A 191 16.63 13.11 -6.19
C VAL A 191 18.04 13.24 -6.75
N ARG A 192 18.94 12.39 -6.25
CA ARG A 192 20.28 12.17 -6.81
C ARG A 192 20.38 10.72 -7.28
N ILE A 193 21.22 10.48 -8.29
CA ILE A 193 21.48 9.15 -8.84
C ILE A 193 22.95 8.82 -8.61
N ALA A 194 23.20 7.74 -7.89
CA ALA A 194 24.51 7.14 -7.75
C ALA A 194 24.63 5.99 -8.75
N GLU A 195 25.45 6.20 -9.79
CA GLU A 195 25.70 5.18 -10.80
C GLU A 195 26.72 4.17 -10.30
N MET A 196 26.36 2.88 -10.34
CA MET A 196 27.29 1.80 -10.05
C MET A 196 28.11 1.46 -11.31
N PRO A 197 29.39 1.04 -11.16
CA PRO A 197 30.16 0.53 -12.29
C PRO A 197 29.51 -0.72 -12.90
N ALA A 198 29.75 -0.96 -14.18
CA ALA A 198 29.21 -2.12 -14.87
C ALA A 198 29.55 -3.43 -14.14
N GLY A 199 28.51 -4.22 -13.82
CA GLY A 199 28.65 -5.50 -13.12
C GLY A 199 28.86 -5.41 -11.61
N GLU A 200 28.77 -4.22 -11.02
CA GLU A 200 28.86 -4.01 -9.57
C GLU A 200 27.51 -3.59 -8.99
N ASP A 201 27.28 -3.97 -7.74
CA ASP A 201 26.14 -3.60 -6.91
C ASP A 201 26.66 -2.97 -5.59
N PRO A 202 25.78 -2.39 -4.75
CA PRO A 202 26.22 -1.80 -3.49
C PRO A 202 26.93 -2.81 -2.56
N ASP A 203 26.50 -4.08 -2.56
CA ASP A 203 27.12 -5.16 -1.79
C ASP A 203 28.58 -5.40 -2.23
N SER A 204 28.80 -5.50 -3.53
CA SER A 204 30.08 -5.82 -4.16
C SER A 204 31.09 -4.68 -3.98
N ILE A 205 30.65 -3.42 -4.13
CA ILE A 205 31.52 -2.26 -3.91
C ILE A 205 32.01 -2.22 -2.47
N VAL A 206 31.10 -2.34 -1.50
CA VAL A 206 31.48 -2.26 -0.08
C VAL A 206 32.41 -3.40 0.29
N ARG A 207 32.17 -4.62 -0.21
CA ARG A 207 33.02 -5.78 0.11
C ARG A 207 34.39 -5.73 -0.55
N GLN A 208 34.48 -5.25 -1.78
CA GLN A 208 35.71 -5.27 -2.56
C GLN A 208 36.56 -4.01 -2.33
N LYS A 209 35.92 -2.85 -2.22
CA LYS A 209 36.57 -1.53 -2.21
C LYS A 209 36.41 -0.77 -0.89
N GLY A 210 35.52 -1.25 -0.02
CA GLY A 210 35.32 -0.69 1.32
C GLY A 210 34.28 0.42 1.38
N ARG A 211 33.93 0.79 2.62
CA ARG A 211 32.94 1.83 2.96
C ARG A 211 33.27 3.19 2.36
N GLU A 212 34.52 3.65 2.50
CA GLU A 212 34.94 4.99 2.08
C GLU A 212 34.74 5.22 0.57
N GLU A 213 35.00 4.19 -0.24
CA GLU A 213 34.75 4.24 -1.68
C GLU A 213 33.26 4.39 -1.98
N PHE A 214 32.40 3.66 -1.26
CA PHE A 214 30.96 3.78 -1.43
C PHE A 214 30.46 5.17 -1.00
N GLU A 215 30.91 5.69 0.14
CA GLU A 215 30.55 7.03 0.61
C GLU A 215 30.98 8.12 -0.39
N ARG A 216 32.17 7.99 -0.98
CA ARG A 216 32.63 8.89 -2.05
C ARG A 216 31.69 8.86 -3.25
N ARG A 217 31.25 7.67 -3.67
CA ARG A 217 30.28 7.52 -4.78
C ARG A 217 28.93 8.17 -4.48
N ILE A 218 28.45 8.03 -3.25
CA ILE A 218 27.21 8.71 -2.82
C ILE A 218 27.41 10.23 -2.78
N ALA A 219 28.59 10.70 -2.34
CA ALA A 219 28.93 12.12 -2.36
C ALA A 219 29.04 12.70 -3.77
N ASP A 220 29.50 11.91 -4.73
CA ASP A 220 29.62 12.26 -6.16
C ASP A 220 28.31 12.03 -6.95
N ALA A 221 27.27 11.48 -6.30
CA ALA A 221 25.99 11.19 -6.95
C ALA A 221 25.38 12.45 -7.59
N ARG A 222 24.94 12.36 -8.83
CA ARG A 222 24.54 13.53 -9.60
C ARG A 222 23.09 13.91 -9.30
N GLU A 223 22.77 15.20 -9.29
CA GLU A 223 21.37 15.65 -9.23
C GLU A 223 20.61 15.11 -10.45
N PHE A 224 19.41 14.55 -10.22
CA PHE A 224 18.63 13.92 -11.28
C PHE A 224 18.37 14.88 -12.44
N PHE A 225 17.85 16.08 -12.16
CA PHE A 225 17.52 17.04 -13.22
C PHE A 225 18.75 17.45 -14.01
N GLU A 226 19.90 17.64 -13.37
CA GLU A 226 21.13 18.01 -14.07
C GLU A 226 21.61 16.91 -15.01
N HIS A 227 21.71 15.67 -14.50
CA HIS A 227 22.10 14.52 -15.30
C HIS A 227 21.12 14.26 -16.44
N TRP A 228 19.82 14.34 -16.16
CA TRP A 228 18.78 14.07 -17.12
C TRP A 228 18.74 15.12 -18.24
N ILE A 229 18.81 16.41 -17.91
CA ILE A 229 18.84 17.48 -18.92
C ILE A 229 20.07 17.34 -19.80
N GLU A 230 21.24 17.06 -19.23
CA GLU A 230 22.48 16.86 -20.02
C GLU A 230 22.36 15.65 -20.97
N ARG A 231 21.86 14.52 -20.48
CA ARG A 231 21.66 13.31 -21.28
C ARG A 231 20.75 13.56 -22.47
N GLU A 232 19.60 14.19 -22.23
CA GLU A 232 18.59 14.42 -23.26
C GLU A 232 19.00 15.50 -24.27
N THR A 233 19.72 16.54 -23.81
CA THR A 233 20.27 17.57 -24.70
C THR A 233 21.42 17.06 -25.56
N THR A 234 22.27 16.18 -25.04
CA THR A 234 23.36 15.55 -25.80
C THR A 234 22.83 14.59 -26.87
N ALA A 235 21.73 13.89 -26.58
CA ALA A 235 21.10 12.95 -27.51
C ALA A 235 20.26 13.61 -28.61
N THR A 236 20.03 14.93 -28.56
CA THR A 236 19.10 15.65 -29.44
C THR A 236 19.79 16.74 -30.25
N ASP A 237 19.53 16.84 -31.56
CA ASP A 237 20.01 17.98 -32.36
C ASP A 237 19.18 19.24 -32.07
N LEU A 238 19.67 20.07 -31.15
CA LEU A 238 19.02 21.33 -30.73
C LEU A 238 18.93 22.39 -31.84
N ARG A 239 19.60 22.21 -32.99
CA ARG A 239 19.47 23.11 -34.15
C ARG A 239 18.18 22.87 -34.93
N SER A 240 17.61 21.66 -34.83
CA SER A 240 16.31 21.35 -35.40
C SER A 240 15.20 21.87 -34.50
N ILE A 241 14.38 22.78 -35.02
CA ILE A 241 13.22 23.33 -34.30
C ILE A 241 12.29 22.19 -33.83
N SER A 242 12.04 21.21 -34.70
CA SER A 242 11.16 20.08 -34.38
C SER A 242 11.71 19.23 -33.24
N ALA A 243 12.99 18.84 -33.31
CA ALA A 243 13.63 18.01 -32.28
C ALA A 243 13.73 18.75 -30.94
N LYS A 244 14.10 20.04 -30.98
CA LYS A 244 14.12 20.92 -29.80
C LYS A 244 12.75 21.03 -29.15
N MET A 245 11.67 21.12 -29.93
CA MET A 245 10.31 21.22 -29.39
C MET A 245 9.79 19.92 -28.81
N GLN A 246 10.13 18.78 -29.41
CA GLN A 246 9.83 17.48 -28.83
C GLN A 246 10.55 17.29 -27.49
N LEU A 247 11.83 17.64 -27.43
CA LEU A 247 12.61 17.61 -26.20
C LEU A 247 12.01 18.52 -25.12
N ALA A 248 11.69 19.78 -25.46
CA ALA A 248 11.08 20.71 -24.51
C ALA A 248 9.78 20.19 -23.90
N ARG A 249 8.92 19.53 -24.70
CA ARG A 249 7.68 18.89 -24.21
C ARG A 249 7.97 17.74 -23.24
N LYS A 250 8.90 16.84 -23.60
CA LYS A 250 9.34 15.74 -22.74
C LYS A 250 9.91 16.25 -21.40
N LEU A 251 10.72 17.31 -21.46
CA LEU A 251 11.29 17.97 -20.27
C LEU A 251 10.19 18.59 -19.40
N ALA A 252 9.21 19.26 -20.02
CA ALA A 252 8.07 19.85 -19.33
C ALA A 252 7.17 18.80 -18.65
N GLU A 253 6.92 17.65 -19.29
CA GLU A 253 6.12 16.56 -18.72
C GLU A 253 6.70 16.02 -17.40
N THR A 254 8.03 15.90 -17.33
CA THR A 254 8.71 15.44 -16.12
C THR A 254 8.77 16.52 -15.06
N ALA A 255 9.08 17.76 -15.44
CA ALA A 255 9.09 18.90 -14.53
C ALA A 255 7.68 19.18 -13.94
N ALA A 256 6.61 18.90 -14.68
CA ALA A 256 5.22 19.00 -14.22
C ALA A 256 4.86 17.97 -13.12
N ARG A 257 5.72 16.99 -12.84
CA ARG A 257 5.53 16.07 -11.70
C ARG A 257 5.94 16.69 -10.37
N VAL A 258 6.71 17.78 -10.38
CA VAL A 258 7.09 18.54 -9.18
C VAL A 258 5.93 19.44 -8.76
N HIS A 259 5.40 19.24 -7.55
CA HIS A 259 4.25 20.00 -7.07
C HIS A 259 4.68 21.34 -6.49
N ASN A 260 5.80 21.37 -5.77
CA ASN A 260 6.35 22.60 -5.20
C ASN A 260 6.63 23.64 -6.30
N PRO A 261 5.97 24.81 -6.28
CA PRO A 261 6.08 25.80 -7.35
C PRO A 261 7.47 26.42 -7.45
N ILE A 262 8.18 26.56 -6.33
CA ILE A 262 9.55 27.12 -6.30
C ILE A 262 10.52 26.12 -6.92
N MET A 263 10.47 24.86 -6.49
CA MET A 263 11.32 23.80 -7.05
C MET A 263 11.06 23.61 -8.55
N ARG A 264 9.80 23.63 -8.96
CA ARG A 264 9.41 23.53 -10.38
C ARG A 264 9.91 24.72 -11.20
N SER A 265 9.86 25.94 -10.66
CA SER A 265 10.38 27.14 -11.31
C SER A 265 11.91 27.08 -11.48
N GLU A 266 12.63 26.59 -10.46
CA GLU A 266 14.09 26.39 -10.55
C GLU A 266 14.45 25.35 -11.62
N VAL A 267 13.72 24.22 -11.66
CA VAL A 267 13.91 23.20 -12.70
C VAL A 267 13.61 23.76 -14.09
N ALA A 268 12.52 24.52 -14.24
CA ALA A 268 12.17 25.20 -15.49
C ALA A 268 13.29 26.14 -15.96
N SER A 269 13.84 26.95 -15.04
CA SER A 269 14.97 27.85 -15.31
C SER A 269 16.21 27.09 -15.81
N LYS A 270 16.60 26.01 -15.12
CA LYS A 270 17.73 25.14 -15.54
C LYS A 270 17.48 24.53 -16.93
N ILE A 271 16.27 24.05 -17.21
CA ILE A 271 15.90 23.48 -18.51
C ILE A 271 16.00 24.54 -19.60
N SER A 272 15.32 25.67 -19.43
CA SER A 272 15.27 26.80 -20.36
C SER A 272 16.68 27.28 -20.76
N ALA A 273 17.57 27.43 -19.78
CA ALA A 273 18.96 27.81 -20.03
C ALA A 273 19.73 26.81 -20.90
N ARG A 274 19.48 25.50 -20.73
CA ARG A 274 20.17 24.43 -21.48
C ARG A 274 19.65 24.25 -22.90
N ILE A 275 18.34 24.35 -23.09
CA ILE A 275 17.72 24.19 -24.42
C ILE A 275 17.69 25.50 -25.23
N GLY A 276 17.94 26.65 -24.59
CA GLY A 276 17.88 27.97 -25.21
C GLY A 276 16.45 28.39 -25.56
N ILE A 277 15.51 28.20 -24.63
CA ILE A 277 14.13 28.71 -24.71
C ILE A 277 13.93 29.67 -23.54
N THR A 278 13.10 30.69 -23.68
CA THR A 278 12.86 31.62 -22.56
C THR A 278 12.13 30.90 -21.41
N PRO A 279 12.35 31.27 -20.14
CA PRO A 279 11.58 30.72 -19.03
C PRO A 279 10.07 30.88 -19.22
N ALA A 280 9.62 32.03 -19.76
CA ALA A 280 8.20 32.29 -20.02
C ALA A 280 7.58 31.32 -21.03
N ASP A 281 8.28 31.03 -22.13
CA ASP A 281 7.79 30.06 -23.13
C ASP A 281 7.76 28.64 -22.57
N PHE A 282 8.73 28.27 -21.72
CA PHE A 282 8.76 26.97 -21.08
C PHE A 282 7.66 26.84 -20.00
N ASP A 283 7.40 27.90 -19.24
CA ASP A 283 6.29 27.96 -18.29
C ASP A 283 4.94 27.83 -19.01
N ALA A 284 4.80 28.39 -20.21
CA ALA A 284 3.62 28.19 -21.04
C ALA A 284 3.47 26.72 -21.47
N LEU A 285 4.57 26.03 -21.81
CA LEU A 285 4.56 24.58 -22.08
C LEU A 285 4.18 23.77 -20.83
N LEU A 286 4.69 24.14 -19.65
CA LEU A 286 4.32 23.52 -18.38
C LEU A 286 2.84 23.72 -18.05
N ALA A 287 2.30 24.92 -18.29
CA ALA A 287 0.88 25.22 -18.09
C ALA A 287 0.01 24.40 -19.05
N GLN A 288 0.44 24.25 -20.31
CA GLN A 288 -0.22 23.39 -21.29
C GLN A 288 -0.24 21.92 -20.86
N GLN A 289 0.79 21.42 -20.16
CA GLN A 289 0.79 20.08 -19.56
C GLN A 289 -0.17 19.99 -18.36
N GLY A 290 -0.33 21.08 -17.60
CA GLY A 290 -1.36 21.19 -16.57
C GLY A 290 -2.79 21.14 -17.12
N THR A 291 -3.02 21.66 -18.33
CA THR A 291 -4.32 21.61 -19.05
C THR A 291 -4.49 20.35 -19.93
N ASN A 292 -3.43 19.77 -20.49
CA ASN A 292 -3.47 18.48 -21.18
C ASN A 292 -3.61 17.30 -20.22
N ARG A 293 -3.35 17.49 -18.92
CA ARG A 293 -3.79 16.56 -17.87
C ARG A 293 -5.32 16.42 -17.80
N THR A 294 -6.10 17.32 -18.40
CA THR A 294 -7.55 17.13 -18.57
C THR A 294 -7.95 16.46 -19.89
N PHE A 295 -7.12 16.47 -20.94
CA PHE A 295 -7.46 15.88 -22.23
C PHE A 295 -6.20 15.48 -23.02
N GLY A 296 -5.83 14.20 -23.02
CA GLY A 296 -4.95 13.62 -24.04
C GLY A 296 -3.56 13.18 -23.60
N ASP A 297 -3.48 12.09 -22.83
CA ASP A 297 -2.66 10.93 -23.20
C ASP A 297 -3.28 9.65 -22.61
N GLU A 298 -3.49 8.64 -23.45
CA GLU A 298 -4.16 7.40 -23.12
C GLU A 298 -3.25 6.50 -22.28
N GLY A 299 -3.37 6.68 -20.99
CA GLY A 299 -3.32 5.64 -19.98
C GLY A 299 -4.19 6.17 -18.86
N ALA A 300 -5.48 5.81 -18.89
CA ALA A 300 -6.53 6.32 -18.02
C ALA A 300 -5.95 6.76 -16.67
N PRO A 301 -6.04 8.05 -16.29
CA PRO A 301 -5.58 8.46 -14.98
C PRO A 301 -6.41 7.66 -14.00
N ALA A 302 -5.78 6.71 -13.31
CA ALA A 302 -6.33 6.15 -12.11
C ALA A 302 -6.61 7.36 -11.22
N ALA A 303 -7.87 7.78 -11.21
CA ALA A 303 -8.41 8.61 -10.15
C ALA A 303 -7.85 8.01 -8.87
N ARG A 304 -7.21 8.83 -8.02
CA ARG A 304 -6.84 8.37 -6.68
C ARG A 304 -8.04 7.59 -6.18
N PRO A 305 -7.92 6.28 -5.92
CA PRO A 305 -9.07 5.54 -5.45
C PRO A 305 -9.50 6.28 -4.20
N ALA A 306 -10.76 6.72 -4.16
CA ALA A 306 -11.40 6.99 -2.88
C ALA A 306 -11.02 5.78 -2.00
N PRO A 307 -10.51 6.00 -0.76
CA PRO A 307 -10.03 4.92 0.07
C PRO A 307 -11.05 3.80 -0.01
N ALA A 308 -10.63 2.66 -0.58
CA ALA A 308 -11.59 1.61 -0.89
C ALA A 308 -12.26 1.24 0.44
N PRO A 309 -13.58 1.36 0.53
CA PRO A 309 -14.26 1.12 1.78
C PRO A 309 -13.96 -0.31 2.22
N ARG A 310 -14.05 -0.54 3.53
CA ARG A 310 -13.88 -1.87 4.12
C ARG A 310 -14.70 -2.89 3.32
N HIS A 311 -14.20 -4.14 3.25
CA HIS A 311 -14.79 -5.17 2.38
C HIS A 311 -16.28 -5.39 2.64
N ASP A 312 -16.74 -5.27 3.88
CA ASP A 312 -18.15 -5.29 4.29
C ASP A 312 -18.99 -4.22 3.57
N LEU A 313 -18.54 -2.97 3.56
CA LEU A 313 -19.19 -1.86 2.86
C LEU A 313 -19.15 -2.04 1.34
N ALA A 314 -18.01 -2.46 0.78
CA ALA A 314 -17.89 -2.71 -0.66
C ALA A 314 -18.86 -3.82 -1.12
N MET A 315 -19.03 -4.88 -0.32
CA MET A 315 -19.99 -5.95 -0.57
C MET A 315 -21.43 -5.44 -0.50
N LEU A 316 -21.78 -4.63 0.50
CA LEU A 316 -23.12 -4.04 0.60
C LEU A 316 -23.42 -3.10 -0.58
N CYS A 317 -22.45 -2.29 -1.02
CA CYS A 317 -22.58 -1.45 -2.21
C CYS A 317 -22.83 -2.30 -3.46
N LEU A 318 -22.02 -3.33 -3.68
CA LEU A 318 -22.16 -4.24 -4.82
C LEU A 318 -23.55 -4.89 -4.85
N LEU A 319 -24.01 -5.43 -3.72
CA LEU A 319 -25.29 -6.12 -3.64
C LEU A 319 -26.45 -5.14 -3.82
N ALA A 320 -26.40 -3.96 -3.21
CA ALA A 320 -27.42 -2.92 -3.38
C ALA A 320 -27.53 -2.40 -4.82
N LEU A 321 -26.44 -2.45 -5.59
CA LEU A 321 -26.41 -2.03 -7.00
C LEU A 321 -26.90 -3.08 -7.99
N ARG A 322 -26.91 -4.38 -7.60
CA ARG A 322 -27.14 -5.50 -8.51
C ARG A 322 -28.32 -6.38 -8.15
N ASP A 323 -28.85 -6.26 -6.94
CA ASP A 323 -29.92 -7.10 -6.41
C ASP A 323 -31.01 -6.22 -5.78
N THR A 324 -32.19 -6.24 -6.39
CA THR A 324 -33.34 -5.42 -6.00
C THR A 324 -33.84 -5.79 -4.59
N GLU A 325 -33.87 -7.09 -4.26
CA GLU A 325 -34.32 -7.56 -2.94
C GLU A 325 -33.36 -7.14 -1.83
N VAL A 326 -32.05 -7.18 -2.09
CA VAL A 326 -31.04 -6.67 -1.14
C VAL A 326 -31.17 -5.17 -0.95
N ARG A 327 -31.37 -4.41 -2.03
CA ARG A 327 -31.52 -2.97 -1.93
C ARG A 327 -32.75 -2.58 -1.10
N GLU A 328 -33.89 -3.23 -1.34
CA GLU A 328 -35.10 -3.05 -0.54
C GLU A 328 -34.89 -3.45 0.92
N PHE A 329 -34.20 -4.57 1.17
CA PHE A 329 -33.84 -4.98 2.53
C PHE A 329 -33.06 -3.88 3.26
N LEU A 330 -32.04 -3.29 2.65
CA LEU A 330 -31.22 -2.24 3.24
C LEU A 330 -32.00 -0.93 3.45
N LEU A 331 -32.88 -0.57 2.53
CA LEU A 331 -33.75 0.61 2.67
C LEU A 331 -34.74 0.49 3.83
N ASN A 332 -35.13 -0.75 4.19
CA ASN A 332 -36.00 -1.04 5.32
C ASN A 332 -35.25 -1.07 6.68
N GLN A 333 -33.93 -0.85 6.70
CA GLN A 333 -33.14 -0.75 7.92
C GLN A 333 -32.99 0.69 8.39
N GLU A 334 -32.58 0.88 9.65
CA GLU A 334 -32.19 2.19 10.22
C GLU A 334 -30.78 2.62 9.74
N TRP A 335 -30.60 2.69 8.43
CA TRP A 335 -29.27 2.80 7.83
C TRP A 335 -28.60 4.16 8.04
N GLN A 336 -29.37 5.25 8.17
CA GLN A 336 -28.81 6.58 8.41
C GLN A 336 -28.03 6.63 9.74
N GLU A 337 -28.58 6.04 10.79
CA GLU A 337 -27.95 6.06 12.12
C GLU A 337 -26.67 5.20 12.12
N VAL A 338 -26.75 3.99 11.57
CA VAL A 338 -25.63 3.03 11.52
C VAL A 338 -24.48 3.58 10.66
N LEU A 339 -24.78 4.12 9.47
CA LEU A 339 -23.75 4.60 8.54
C LEU A 339 -23.14 5.93 8.99
N SER A 340 -23.88 6.81 9.68
CA SER A 340 -23.31 8.05 10.24
C SER A 340 -22.14 7.81 11.22
N GLN A 341 -22.07 6.61 11.80
CA GLN A 341 -21.06 6.20 12.76
C GLN A 341 -20.04 5.23 12.16
N THR A 342 -20.16 4.91 10.88
CA THR A 342 -19.30 3.99 10.16
C THR A 342 -18.33 4.78 9.28
N PRO A 343 -17.01 4.70 9.50
CA PRO A 343 -16.04 5.35 8.62
C PRO A 343 -16.14 4.82 7.18
N ASP A 344 -15.88 5.69 6.21
CA ASP A 344 -15.82 5.37 4.77
C ASP A 344 -17.14 4.85 4.16
N SER A 345 -18.31 5.19 4.73
CA SER A 345 -19.62 4.73 4.28
C SER A 345 -20.31 5.64 3.24
N GLU A 346 -19.65 6.69 2.77
CA GLU A 346 -20.25 7.77 1.96
C GLU A 346 -20.88 7.25 0.67
N ILE A 347 -20.24 6.29 0.02
CA ILE A 347 -20.72 5.70 -1.24
C ILE A 347 -21.95 4.81 -1.03
N LEU A 348 -22.04 4.07 0.09
CA LEU A 348 -23.22 3.29 0.43
C LEU A 348 -24.41 4.19 0.74
N VAL A 349 -24.18 5.29 1.46
CA VAL A 349 -25.20 6.32 1.72
C VAL A 349 -25.74 6.86 0.39
N ARG A 350 -24.86 7.26 -0.54
CA ARG A 350 -25.29 7.75 -1.87
C ARG A 350 -26.10 6.72 -2.66
N ILE A 351 -25.74 5.43 -2.61
CA ILE A 351 -26.48 4.35 -3.29
C ILE A 351 -27.90 4.20 -2.71
N LEU A 352 -28.04 4.28 -1.39
CA LEU A 352 -29.33 4.16 -0.71
C LEU A 352 -30.20 5.40 -0.89
N GLU A 353 -29.61 6.59 -0.97
CA GLU A 353 -30.33 7.85 -1.24
C GLU A 353 -30.77 8.01 -2.70
N ALA A 354 -30.04 7.41 -3.65
CA ALA A 354 -30.34 7.54 -5.07
C ALA A 354 -31.64 6.82 -5.46
N THR A 355 -32.39 7.39 -6.40
CA THR A 355 -33.52 6.71 -7.06
C THR A 355 -33.00 5.71 -8.08
N LEU A 356 -32.49 4.58 -7.58
CA LEU A 356 -31.83 3.52 -8.34
C LEU A 356 -32.71 2.27 -8.44
N ARG A 357 -32.83 1.71 -9.65
CA ARG A 357 -33.46 0.41 -9.94
C ARG A 357 -32.40 -0.56 -10.49
N PRO A 358 -31.89 -1.51 -9.68
CA PRO A 358 -30.83 -2.44 -10.09
C PRO A 358 -31.15 -3.23 -11.37
N GLU A 359 -32.42 -3.53 -11.59
CA GLU A 359 -32.94 -4.27 -12.76
C GLU A 359 -33.01 -3.43 -14.05
N ASP A 360 -32.89 -2.10 -13.96
CA ASP A 360 -32.94 -1.19 -15.10
C ASP A 360 -31.54 -0.61 -15.40
N PRO A 361 -30.89 -1.05 -16.50
CA PRO A 361 -29.58 -0.55 -16.89
C PRO A 361 -29.53 0.97 -17.09
N ALA A 362 -30.63 1.61 -17.51
CA ALA A 362 -30.69 3.05 -17.68
C ALA A 362 -30.64 3.78 -16.32
N SER A 363 -31.28 3.20 -15.30
CA SER A 363 -31.25 3.71 -13.93
C SER A 363 -29.86 3.61 -13.31
N VAL A 364 -29.17 2.48 -13.49
CA VAL A 364 -27.79 2.30 -13.03
C VAL A 364 -26.85 3.29 -13.72
N ASN A 365 -26.96 3.45 -15.04
CA ASN A 365 -26.12 4.40 -15.78
C ASN A 365 -26.37 5.86 -15.38
N CYS A 366 -27.61 6.23 -15.09
CA CYS A 366 -27.95 7.57 -14.56
C CYS A 366 -27.31 7.81 -13.20
N PHE A 367 -27.32 6.80 -12.31
CA PHE A 367 -26.61 6.85 -11.05
C PHE A 367 -25.09 6.96 -11.25
N MET A 368 -24.49 6.16 -12.14
CA MET A 368 -23.06 6.23 -12.45
C MET A 368 -22.63 7.63 -12.93
N ALA A 369 -23.45 8.26 -13.77
CA ALA A 369 -23.20 9.62 -14.25
C ALA A 369 -23.30 10.71 -13.15
N SER A 370 -23.93 10.40 -12.01
CA SER A 370 -24.01 11.30 -10.85
C SER A 370 -22.79 11.22 -9.93
N LEU A 371 -21.94 10.21 -10.10
CA LEU A 371 -20.76 9.97 -9.28
C LEU A 371 -19.57 10.83 -9.75
N SER A 372 -18.66 11.14 -8.83
CA SER A 372 -17.36 11.66 -9.25
C SER A 372 -16.57 10.58 -10.02
N PRO A 373 -15.60 10.96 -10.89
CA PRO A 373 -14.80 9.97 -11.63
C PRO A 373 -14.09 8.93 -10.76
N ALA A 374 -13.77 9.27 -9.50
CA ALA A 374 -13.15 8.35 -8.54
C ALA A 374 -14.16 7.34 -7.96
N GLU A 375 -15.37 7.79 -7.66
CA GLU A 375 -16.48 6.94 -7.18
C GLU A 375 -17.01 6.06 -8.32
N GLU A 376 -17.10 6.59 -9.53
CA GLU A 376 -17.51 5.85 -10.72
C GLU A 376 -16.55 4.68 -10.99
N ALA A 377 -15.23 4.94 -10.99
CA ALA A 377 -14.23 3.89 -11.17
C ALA A 377 -14.30 2.80 -10.08
N LEU A 378 -14.54 3.20 -8.82
CA LEU A 378 -14.71 2.29 -7.69
C LEU A 378 -15.95 1.40 -7.87
N VAL A 379 -17.08 2.00 -8.22
CA VAL A 379 -18.35 1.29 -8.43
C VAL A 379 -18.27 0.38 -9.65
N SER A 380 -17.69 0.84 -10.77
CA SER A 380 -17.44 0.01 -11.96
C SER A 380 -16.57 -1.21 -11.62
N ALA A 381 -15.53 -1.04 -10.80
CA ALA A 381 -14.69 -2.15 -10.37
C ALA A 381 -15.46 -3.18 -9.54
N TRP A 382 -16.44 -2.76 -8.73
CA TRP A 382 -17.34 -3.68 -8.02
C TRP A 382 -18.30 -4.40 -8.95
N LEU A 383 -18.91 -3.70 -9.90
CA LEU A 383 -19.86 -4.29 -10.85
C LEU A 383 -19.23 -5.42 -11.70
N LEU A 384 -17.91 -5.39 -11.89
CA LEU A 384 -17.13 -6.45 -12.55
C LEU A 384 -16.86 -7.69 -11.67
N GLN A 385 -17.08 -7.60 -10.35
CA GLN A 385 -16.89 -8.72 -9.44
C GLN A 385 -18.01 -9.76 -9.58
N ARG A 386 -17.69 -11.01 -9.22
CA ARG A 386 -18.68 -12.10 -9.20
C ARG A 386 -19.65 -11.88 -8.04
N MET A 387 -20.95 -11.98 -8.32
CA MET A 387 -21.98 -12.00 -7.29
C MET A 387 -21.80 -13.22 -6.39
N PRO A 388 -21.82 -13.07 -5.05
CA PRO A 388 -21.81 -14.21 -4.17
C PRO A 388 -23.11 -15.01 -4.34
N PRO A 389 -23.08 -16.35 -4.19
CA PRO A 389 -24.30 -17.13 -4.07
C PRO A 389 -25.07 -16.67 -2.82
N ASN A 390 -26.40 -16.61 -2.90
CA ASN A 390 -27.29 -16.16 -1.82
C ASN A 390 -27.05 -14.71 -1.37
N ALA A 391 -27.11 -13.77 -2.33
CA ALA A 391 -26.93 -12.33 -2.15
C ALA A 391 -27.63 -11.75 -0.90
N HIS A 392 -28.90 -12.12 -0.67
CA HIS A 392 -29.68 -11.66 0.47
C HIS A 392 -29.09 -12.08 1.83
N ALA A 393 -28.70 -13.35 1.99
CA ALA A 393 -28.11 -13.83 3.24
C ALA A 393 -26.76 -13.15 3.52
N VAL A 394 -25.95 -12.97 2.47
CA VAL A 394 -24.65 -12.28 2.58
C VAL A 394 -24.83 -10.81 2.96
N ALA A 395 -25.81 -10.11 2.39
CA ALA A 395 -26.13 -8.74 2.77
C ALA A 395 -26.59 -8.63 4.24
N THR A 396 -27.44 -9.54 4.69
CA THR A 396 -27.89 -9.60 6.09
C THR A 396 -26.72 -9.75 7.05
N ASP A 397 -25.78 -10.64 6.76
CA ASP A 397 -24.61 -10.88 7.61
C ASP A 397 -23.70 -9.67 7.72
N TRP A 398 -23.40 -9.03 6.58
CA TRP A 398 -22.60 -7.83 6.56
C TRP A 398 -23.30 -6.66 7.25
N TRP A 399 -24.61 -6.54 7.08
CA TRP A 399 -25.41 -5.51 7.76
C TRP A 399 -25.40 -5.68 9.28
N ILE A 400 -25.61 -6.91 9.79
CA ILE A 400 -25.52 -7.22 11.22
C ILE A 400 -24.12 -6.89 11.75
N GLY A 401 -23.06 -7.21 10.99
CA GLY A 401 -21.68 -6.87 11.34
C GLY A 401 -21.44 -5.36 11.48
N LEU A 402 -22.02 -4.55 10.60
CA LEU A 402 -21.97 -3.09 10.69
C LEU A 402 -22.72 -2.57 11.91
N GLN A 403 -23.94 -3.08 12.17
CA GLN A 403 -24.72 -2.72 13.36
C GLN A 403 -23.96 -3.03 14.65
N GLN A 404 -23.37 -4.23 14.77
CA GLN A 404 -22.56 -4.60 15.93
C GLN A 404 -21.34 -3.67 16.10
N THR A 405 -20.70 -3.28 15.01
CA THR A 405 -19.54 -2.36 15.04
C THR A 405 -19.96 -0.97 15.50
N ALA A 406 -21.06 -0.44 14.99
CA ALA A 406 -21.62 0.84 15.40
C ALA A 406 -22.00 0.83 16.89
N LEU A 407 -22.73 -0.19 17.35
CA LEU A 407 -23.12 -0.33 18.76
C LEU A 407 -21.92 -0.45 19.70
N ARG A 408 -20.88 -1.23 19.34
CA ARG A 408 -19.64 -1.31 20.13
C ARG A 408 -18.94 0.04 20.25
N ARG A 409 -18.95 0.84 19.18
CA ARG A 409 -18.40 2.20 19.19
C ARG A 409 -19.21 3.12 20.10
N GLN A 410 -20.54 3.09 20.04
CA GLN A 410 -21.41 3.84 20.95
C GLN A 410 -21.18 3.46 22.40
N LEU A 411 -21.06 2.15 22.67
CA LEU A 411 -20.78 1.63 24.00
C LEU A 411 -19.44 2.14 24.53
N GLN A 412 -18.38 2.10 23.71
CA GLN A 412 -17.07 2.62 24.08
C GLN A 412 -17.09 4.12 24.39
N ILE A 413 -17.85 4.90 23.61
CA ILE A 413 -18.04 6.34 23.85
C ILE A 413 -18.80 6.56 25.16
N ALA A 414 -19.90 5.84 25.39
CA ALA A 414 -20.71 5.95 26.61
C ALA A 414 -19.91 5.55 27.87
N GLU A 415 -19.19 4.43 27.83
CA GLU A 415 -18.30 3.98 28.91
C GLU A 415 -17.12 4.93 29.13
N GLY A 416 -16.60 5.56 28.06
CA GLY A 416 -15.58 6.61 28.14
C GLY A 416 -16.08 7.86 28.85
N ARG A 417 -17.31 8.29 28.59
CA ARG A 417 -17.93 9.46 29.24
C ARG A 417 -18.15 9.26 30.73
N ILE A 418 -18.48 8.04 31.17
CA ILE A 418 -18.64 7.71 32.60
C ILE A 418 -17.35 7.92 33.41
N LYS A 419 -16.17 7.84 32.76
CA LYS A 419 -14.86 8.00 33.42
C LYS A 419 -14.42 9.46 33.58
N ILE A 420 -15.18 10.43 33.05
CA ILE A 420 -14.84 11.86 33.13
C ILE A 420 -15.25 12.40 34.52
N PRO A 421 -14.33 12.99 35.29
CA PRO A 421 -14.69 13.65 36.55
C PRO A 421 -15.45 14.94 36.25
N GLN A 422 -16.74 15.01 36.65
CA GLN A 422 -17.65 16.19 36.71
C GLN A 422 -19.11 15.92 36.27
N LEU A 423 -19.55 14.66 36.06
CA LEU A 423 -20.95 14.38 35.71
C LEU A 423 -21.91 14.58 36.89
N SER A 424 -23.09 15.15 36.64
CA SER A 424 -24.17 15.21 37.64
C SER A 424 -24.77 13.82 37.90
N PRO A 425 -25.38 13.57 39.07
CA PRO A 425 -26.01 12.28 39.38
C PRO A 425 -27.07 11.83 38.38
N GLY A 426 -27.82 12.78 37.80
CA GLY A 426 -28.81 12.51 36.76
C GLY A 426 -28.20 12.06 35.43
N GLU A 427 -27.12 12.72 34.99
CA GLU A 427 -26.38 12.35 33.77
C GLU A 427 -25.68 10.99 33.92
N MET A 428 -25.14 10.71 35.11
CA MET A 428 -24.53 9.42 35.42
C MET A 428 -25.55 8.28 35.33
N THR A 429 -26.77 8.49 35.84
CA THR A 429 -27.84 7.49 35.79
C THR A 429 -28.33 7.27 34.35
N ALA A 430 -28.46 8.34 33.56
CA ALA A 430 -28.82 8.26 32.14
C ALA A 430 -27.78 7.51 31.30
N LEU A 431 -26.48 7.78 31.52
CA LEU A 431 -25.39 7.10 30.83
C LEU A 431 -25.29 5.62 31.23
N GLN A 432 -25.50 5.28 32.50
CA GLN A 432 -25.54 3.88 32.95
C GLN A 432 -26.69 3.10 32.30
N LYS A 433 -27.88 3.71 32.21
CA LYS A 433 -29.01 3.12 31.50
C LYS A 433 -28.69 2.90 30.02
N GLN A 434 -28.10 3.92 29.36
CA GLN A 434 -27.68 3.82 27.96
C GLN A 434 -26.68 2.67 27.73
N VAL A 435 -25.70 2.49 28.62
CA VAL A 435 -24.73 1.38 28.54
C VAL A 435 -25.40 0.01 28.64
N VAL A 436 -26.39 -0.13 29.53
CA VAL A 436 -27.15 -1.39 29.69
C VAL A 436 -28.00 -1.67 28.45
N ASP A 437 -28.69 -0.65 27.93
CA ASP A 437 -29.54 -0.77 26.74
C ASP A 437 -28.71 -1.14 25.50
N LEU A 438 -27.55 -0.51 25.31
CA LEU A 438 -26.61 -0.82 24.21
C LEU A 438 -26.03 -2.24 24.30
N LYS A 439 -25.71 -2.71 25.52
CA LYS A 439 -25.25 -4.09 25.75
C LYS A 439 -26.33 -5.11 25.38
N LYS A 440 -27.58 -4.83 25.79
CA LYS A 440 -28.72 -5.68 25.45
C LYS A 440 -28.95 -5.78 23.94
N GLN A 441 -28.91 -4.65 23.23
CA GLN A 441 -29.03 -4.63 21.76
C GLN A 441 -27.90 -5.41 21.06
N LEU A 442 -26.67 -5.32 21.59
CA LEU A 442 -25.53 -6.07 21.06
C LEU A 442 -25.69 -7.59 21.28
N ASP A 443 -26.22 -8.00 22.42
CA ASP A 443 -26.50 -9.41 22.73
C ASP A 443 -27.62 -9.98 21.84
N GLU A 444 -28.68 -9.19 21.63
CA GLU A 444 -29.79 -9.55 20.73
C GLU A 444 -29.28 -9.75 19.29
N LEU A 445 -28.48 -8.83 18.76
CA LEU A 445 -27.89 -8.96 17.41
C LEU A 445 -26.85 -10.07 17.29
N SER A 446 -26.16 -10.41 18.38
CA SER A 446 -25.21 -11.53 18.39
C SER A 446 -25.91 -12.89 18.29
N ALA A 447 -27.18 -12.97 18.67
CA ALA A 447 -28.01 -14.17 18.52
C ALA A 447 -28.47 -14.43 17.06
N PHE A 448 -28.43 -13.40 16.19
CA PHE A 448 -28.86 -13.48 14.79
C PHE A 448 -27.73 -13.75 13.78
N SER A 449 -26.47 -13.84 14.21
CA SER A 449 -25.35 -14.13 13.29
C SER A 449 -25.30 -15.62 12.87
N PRO A 450 -25.27 -15.96 11.57
CA PRO A 450 -25.33 -17.34 11.08
C PRO A 450 -23.94 -17.98 10.97
N ALA A 451 -23.15 -17.96 12.04
CA ALA A 451 -22.16 -19.01 12.25
C ALA A 451 -22.82 -20.43 12.36
N SER A 452 -24.16 -20.48 12.34
CA SER A 452 -24.99 -21.69 12.41
C SER A 452 -25.45 -22.27 11.06
N VAL A 453 -25.19 -21.61 9.91
CA VAL A 453 -25.63 -22.12 8.59
C VAL A 453 -24.52 -22.84 7.79
N LEU A 454 -23.24 -22.62 8.12
CA LEU A 454 -22.15 -23.54 7.75
C LEU A 454 -21.88 -24.46 8.95
N GLY A 455 -22.57 -25.60 8.96
CA GLY A 455 -22.71 -26.50 10.09
C GLY A 455 -21.40 -26.81 10.83
N THR A 456 -21.22 -26.20 11.99
CA THR A 456 -20.59 -26.81 13.15
C THR A 456 -21.34 -26.32 14.40
N LYS A 457 -22.18 -27.18 14.99
CA LYS A 457 -22.73 -26.90 16.33
C LYS A 457 -21.55 -26.89 17.32
N PRO A 458 -21.46 -25.90 18.23
CA PRO A 458 -20.57 -26.02 19.37
C PRO A 458 -21.12 -27.13 20.27
N VAL A 459 -20.34 -28.19 20.45
CA VAL A 459 -20.56 -29.18 21.49
C VAL A 459 -20.44 -28.46 22.83
N ARG A 460 -21.52 -28.43 23.61
CA ARG A 460 -21.45 -28.03 25.02
C ARG A 460 -20.58 -29.07 25.75
N PRO A 461 -19.61 -28.66 26.58
CA PRO A 461 -19.11 -29.54 27.61
C PRO A 461 -20.17 -29.55 28.71
N ASP A 462 -20.75 -30.70 29.02
CA ASP A 462 -21.13 -31.07 30.39
C ASP A 462 -21.65 -32.51 30.45
N GLY A 463 -21.04 -33.30 31.33
CA GLY A 463 -21.77 -34.25 32.16
C GLY A 463 -21.66 -35.74 31.85
N GLN A 464 -20.49 -36.34 32.07
CA GLN A 464 -20.23 -37.42 33.07
C GLN A 464 -18.83 -38.02 32.88
#